data_AF-A0A3G2G675-F1
#
_entry.id   AF-A0A3G2G675-F1
#
_cell.length_a   1.000
_cell.length_b   1.000
_cell.length_c   1.000
_cell.angle_alpha   90.00
_cell.angle_beta   90.00
_cell.angle_gamma   90.00
#
_symmetry.space_group_name_H-M   'P 1'
#
loop_
_entity.id
_entity.type
_entity.pdbx_description
1 polymer ?
#
loop_
_entity_poly.entity_id
_entity_poly.type
_entity_poly.pdbx_seq_one_letter_code
_entity_poly.pdbx_strand_id
1 'polypeptide(L)'
;MDKIFKSKLLFFADKDYDDIVGVRMITEPNLFYTKYYSIENYLVTEEVFLIILDRFYVNDIAEELRNKLLDLYRLSYKKFIIKLRTLTWFILIDRLSSKKAVLEELKPQHLIYFDKMQLFEKKLVSKERYERIMRSNDSLRKLQIRDMTLKDILVNKCGAVENEYHFENIMHTRQLIMPISNHKLFLRGKYDLWFLLEILKTVDKTIENIFITESIERSPENPMPRKKFDITTLNIFDLVSSKITQPTDLLNFLTTNYTALNANN
;
A
#
# COMPACT_ATOMS: atom_id res chain seq x y z
N MET A 1 30.60 -17.35 16.77
CA MET A 1 29.49 -17.13 17.72
C MET A 1 28.67 -18.40 17.77
N ASP A 2 28.53 -19.01 18.94
CA ASP A 2 27.76 -20.24 19.10
C ASP A 2 26.29 -20.04 18.69
N LYS A 3 25.71 -21.09 18.10
CA LYS A 3 24.31 -21.13 17.65
C LYS A 3 23.33 -20.70 18.76
N ILE A 4 23.67 -21.01 20.02
CA ILE A 4 22.91 -20.62 21.22
C ILE A 4 22.89 -19.11 21.40
N PHE A 5 24.01 -18.41 21.20
CA PHE A 5 24.07 -16.95 21.32
C PHE A 5 23.20 -16.29 20.26
N LYS A 6 23.21 -16.81 19.03
CA LYS A 6 22.37 -16.28 17.94
C LYS A 6 20.88 -16.41 18.25
N SER A 7 20.41 -17.52 18.83
CA SER A 7 18.99 -17.67 19.15
C SER A 7 18.48 -16.79 20.29
N LYS A 8 19.36 -16.15 21.08
CA LYS A 8 18.97 -15.19 22.14
C LYS A 8 18.64 -13.79 21.61
N LEU A 9 19.12 -13.45 20.42
CA LEU A 9 18.96 -12.13 19.82
C LEU A 9 18.42 -12.27 18.40
N LEU A 10 17.16 -11.90 18.20
CA LEU A 10 16.48 -11.96 16.91
C LEU A 10 16.50 -10.59 16.23
N PHE A 11 16.84 -10.59 14.95
CA PHE A 11 16.83 -9.42 14.09
C PHE A 11 15.68 -9.53 13.10
N PHE A 12 14.99 -8.41 12.89
CA PHE A 12 13.92 -8.28 11.91
C PHE A 12 14.33 -7.22 10.90
N ALA A 13 14.25 -7.58 9.62
CA ALA A 13 14.59 -6.69 8.53
C ALA A 13 13.48 -6.72 7.48
N ASP A 14 13.13 -5.54 6.98
CA ASP A 14 12.32 -5.42 5.78
C ASP A 14 13.19 -5.72 4.55
N LYS A 15 12.58 -6.25 3.50
CA LYS A 15 13.28 -6.55 2.24
C LYS A 15 13.47 -5.34 1.34
N ASP A 16 12.65 -4.30 1.54
CA ASP A 16 12.56 -3.18 0.60
C ASP A 16 12.38 -3.70 -0.86
N TYR A 17 13.29 -3.33 -1.77
CA TYR A 17 13.30 -3.75 -3.17
C TYR A 17 14.43 -4.74 -3.48
N ASP A 18 15.12 -5.24 -2.46
CA ASP A 18 16.36 -6.02 -2.61
C ASP A 18 16.15 -7.29 -3.46
N ASP A 19 15.01 -7.98 -3.26
CA ASP A 19 14.61 -9.14 -4.06
C ASP A 19 14.48 -8.81 -5.55
N ILE A 20 14.03 -7.60 -5.88
CA ILE A 20 13.77 -7.17 -7.27
C ILE A 20 15.05 -6.68 -7.94
N VAL A 21 15.93 -6.02 -7.19
CA VAL A 21 17.22 -5.53 -7.70
C VAL A 21 18.32 -6.62 -7.66
N GLY A 22 18.00 -7.83 -7.19
CA GLY A 22 18.93 -8.96 -7.15
C GLY A 22 20.00 -8.83 -6.05
N VAL A 23 19.73 -8.06 -5.00
CA VAL A 23 20.63 -7.96 -3.85
C VAL A 23 20.56 -9.28 -3.06
N ARG A 24 21.71 -9.89 -2.85
CA ARG A 24 21.80 -11.13 -2.08
C ARG A 24 21.56 -10.84 -0.60
N MET A 25 20.42 -11.29 -0.07
CA MET A 25 20.14 -11.23 1.36
C MET A 25 21.08 -12.16 2.14
N ILE A 26 21.54 -11.69 3.29
CA ILE A 26 22.34 -12.49 4.21
C ILE A 26 21.38 -13.43 4.96
N THR A 27 21.58 -14.73 4.87
CA THR A 27 20.74 -15.70 5.60
C THR A 27 21.41 -16.09 6.90
N GLU A 28 20.81 -15.74 8.03
CA GLU A 28 21.28 -16.12 9.37
C GLU A 28 20.12 -16.69 10.19
N PRO A 29 20.35 -17.70 11.06
CA PRO A 29 19.27 -18.36 11.82
C PRO A 29 18.46 -17.41 12.72
N ASN A 30 19.06 -16.29 13.11
CA ASN A 30 18.46 -15.28 13.97
C ASN A 30 18.10 -13.99 13.22
N LEU A 31 18.12 -14.00 11.89
CA LEU A 31 17.70 -12.89 11.05
C LEU A 31 16.45 -13.27 10.26
N PHE A 32 15.37 -12.54 10.48
CA PHE A 32 14.12 -12.69 9.77
C PHE A 32 13.96 -11.55 8.76
N TYR A 33 13.78 -11.91 7.49
CA TYR A 33 13.31 -10.99 6.47
C TYR A 33 11.82 -11.18 6.26
N THR A 34 11.06 -10.08 6.21
CA THR A 34 9.64 -10.12 5.88
C THR A 34 9.42 -10.84 4.55
N LYS A 35 8.41 -11.70 4.42
CA LYS A 35 8.07 -12.32 3.12
C LYS A 35 7.64 -11.28 2.09
N TYR A 36 6.93 -10.25 2.54
CA TYR A 36 6.51 -9.10 1.74
C TYR A 36 7.52 -7.94 1.83
N TYR A 37 7.23 -6.83 1.15
CA TYR A 37 8.11 -5.65 1.14
C TYR A 37 8.46 -5.17 2.56
N SER A 38 7.47 -5.15 3.45
CA SER A 38 7.60 -4.71 4.85
C SER A 38 6.52 -5.31 5.75
N ILE A 39 6.62 -5.11 7.07
CA ILE A 39 5.64 -5.63 8.03
C ILE A 39 4.24 -5.03 7.84
N GLU A 40 4.11 -3.78 7.41
CA GLU A 40 2.79 -3.13 7.23
C GLU A 40 1.97 -3.80 6.12
N ASN A 41 2.62 -4.50 5.18
CA ASN A 41 1.93 -5.22 4.12
C ASN A 41 1.07 -6.39 4.63
N TYR A 42 1.36 -6.90 5.83
CA TYR A 42 0.54 -7.92 6.49
C TYR A 42 -0.73 -7.34 7.13
N LEU A 43 -0.78 -6.02 7.35
CA LEU A 43 -1.89 -5.35 8.03
C LEU A 43 -3.03 -4.97 7.08
N VAL A 44 -2.73 -4.81 5.80
CA VAL A 44 -3.70 -4.27 4.84
C VAL A 44 -4.33 -5.41 4.06
N THR A 45 -5.33 -6.02 4.67
CA THR A 45 -6.11 -7.13 4.08
C THR A 45 -7.60 -6.81 4.10
N GLU A 46 -8.36 -7.54 3.30
CA GLU A 46 -9.83 -7.47 3.32
C GLU A 46 -10.38 -7.84 4.70
N GLU A 47 -9.80 -8.84 5.35
CA GLU A 47 -10.16 -9.26 6.70
C GLU A 47 -9.96 -8.12 7.71
N VAL A 48 -8.81 -7.44 7.69
CA VAL A 48 -8.55 -6.30 8.58
C VAL A 48 -9.53 -5.16 8.30
N PHE A 49 -9.83 -4.87 7.03
CA PHE A 49 -10.84 -3.87 6.68
C PHE A 49 -12.22 -4.22 7.28
N LEU A 50 -12.65 -5.48 7.17
CA LEU A 50 -13.92 -5.96 7.74
C LEU A 50 -13.93 -5.90 9.27
N ILE A 51 -12.83 -6.31 9.93
CA ILE A 51 -12.70 -6.22 11.40
C ILE A 51 -12.84 -4.76 11.86
N ILE A 52 -12.26 -3.82 11.10
CA ILE A 52 -12.41 -2.40 11.37
C ILE A 52 -13.88 -1.97 11.20
N LEU A 53 -14.56 -2.36 10.13
CA LEU A 53 -15.98 -2.05 9.96
C LEU A 53 -16.83 -2.58 11.13
N ASP A 54 -16.64 -3.85 11.50
CA ASP A 54 -17.45 -4.51 12.52
C ASP A 54 -17.21 -3.92 13.94
N ARG A 55 -16.02 -3.35 14.20
CA ARG A 55 -15.67 -2.81 15.53
C ARG A 55 -15.93 -1.33 15.67
N PHE A 56 -15.73 -0.56 14.61
CA PHE A 56 -15.65 0.89 14.71
C PHE A 56 -17.02 1.56 14.62
N TYR A 57 -18.05 0.85 14.17
CA TYR A 57 -19.39 1.38 14.11
C TYR A 57 -20.20 0.95 15.34
N VAL A 58 -21.01 1.88 15.89
CA VAL A 58 -21.85 1.69 17.09
C VAL A 58 -22.89 0.61 16.85
N ASN A 59 -23.48 0.65 15.65
CA ASN A 59 -24.48 -0.31 15.22
C ASN A 59 -23.82 -1.32 14.30
N ASP A 60 -24.28 -2.57 14.38
CA ASP A 60 -23.87 -3.60 13.44
C ASP A 60 -24.21 -3.13 12.01
N ILE A 61 -23.20 -3.17 11.14
CA ILE A 61 -23.39 -2.86 9.73
C ILE A 61 -24.10 -4.07 9.13
N ALA A 62 -25.31 -3.85 8.60
CA ALA A 62 -26.06 -4.88 7.89
C ALA A 62 -25.19 -5.58 6.84
N GLU A 63 -25.32 -6.90 6.72
CA GLU A 63 -24.45 -7.74 5.88
C GLU A 63 -24.40 -7.25 4.42
N GLU A 64 -25.54 -6.82 3.87
CA GLU A 64 -25.61 -6.27 2.51
C GLU A 64 -24.74 -5.01 2.36
N LEU A 65 -24.84 -4.06 3.30
CA LEU A 65 -24.03 -2.84 3.29
C LEU A 65 -22.54 -3.18 3.46
N ARG A 66 -22.22 -4.12 4.36
CA ARG A 66 -20.87 -4.61 4.58
C ARG A 66 -20.25 -5.17 3.30
N ASN A 67 -20.98 -6.00 2.57
CA ASN A 67 -20.54 -6.57 1.30
C ASN A 67 -20.34 -5.50 0.21
N LYS A 68 -21.24 -4.50 0.12
CA LYS A 68 -21.08 -3.35 -0.79
C LYS A 68 -19.82 -2.55 -0.49
N LEU A 69 -19.54 -2.26 0.79
CA LEU A 69 -18.33 -1.55 1.20
C LEU A 69 -17.07 -2.36 0.88
N LEU A 70 -17.09 -3.69 1.08
CA LEU A 70 -15.99 -4.58 0.73
C LEU A 70 -15.71 -4.60 -0.78
N ASP A 71 -16.74 -4.61 -1.61
CA ASP A 71 -16.56 -4.58 -3.06
C ASP A 71 -15.98 -3.25 -3.55
N LEU A 72 -16.41 -2.12 -2.96
CA LEU A 72 -15.80 -0.81 -3.20
C LEU A 72 -14.34 -0.77 -2.77
N TYR A 73 -14.02 -1.33 -1.59
CA TYR A 73 -12.65 -1.48 -1.10
C TYR A 73 -11.78 -2.25 -2.10
N ARG A 74 -12.24 -3.44 -2.54
CA ARG A 74 -11.56 -4.29 -3.52
C ARG A 74 -11.29 -3.57 -4.84
N LEU A 75 -12.31 -2.89 -5.36
CA LEU A 75 -12.21 -2.16 -6.63
C LEU A 75 -11.18 -1.02 -6.53
N SER A 76 -11.23 -0.24 -5.45
CA SER A 76 -10.30 0.86 -5.23
C SER A 76 -8.89 0.38 -4.94
N TYR A 77 -8.72 -0.72 -4.20
CA TYR A 77 -7.42 -1.30 -3.91
C TYR A 77 -6.77 -1.85 -5.20
N LYS A 78 -7.54 -2.50 -6.07
CA LYS A 78 -7.06 -2.93 -7.39
C LYS A 78 -6.57 -1.74 -8.23
N LYS A 79 -7.32 -0.64 -8.27
CA LYS A 79 -6.91 0.60 -8.95
C LYS A 79 -5.64 1.18 -8.33
N PHE A 80 -5.55 1.19 -7.00
CA PHE A 80 -4.42 1.69 -6.24
C PHE A 80 -3.13 0.91 -6.55
N ILE A 81 -3.20 -0.42 -6.56
CA ILE A 81 -2.06 -1.30 -6.92
C ILE A 81 -1.55 -0.99 -8.32
N ILE A 82 -2.44 -0.81 -9.31
CA ILE A 82 -2.03 -0.48 -10.68
C ILE A 82 -1.21 0.82 -10.71
N LYS A 83 -1.61 1.83 -9.92
CA LYS A 83 -0.90 3.11 -9.84
C LYS A 83 0.43 3.01 -9.13
N LEU A 84 0.48 2.30 -8.01
CA LEU A 84 1.74 2.12 -7.29
C LEU A 84 2.70 1.18 -8.00
N ARG A 85 2.22 0.29 -8.86
CA ARG A 85 3.09 -0.48 -9.76
C ARG A 85 3.88 0.45 -10.68
N THR A 86 3.22 1.43 -11.31
CA THR A 86 3.91 2.45 -12.12
C THR A 86 4.88 3.25 -11.28
N LEU A 87 4.49 3.69 -10.08
CA LEU A 87 5.39 4.40 -9.17
C LEU A 87 6.65 3.60 -8.83
N THR A 88 6.48 2.30 -8.63
CA THR A 88 7.57 1.39 -8.27
C THR A 88 8.61 1.28 -9.38
N TRP A 89 8.21 1.36 -10.67
CA TRP A 89 9.17 1.35 -11.79
C TRP A 89 10.18 2.49 -11.64
N PHE A 90 9.70 3.69 -11.34
CA PHE A 90 10.55 4.86 -11.17
C PHE A 90 11.44 4.75 -9.92
N ILE A 91 10.90 4.24 -8.81
CA ILE A 91 11.69 4.02 -7.60
C ILE A 91 12.83 3.02 -7.84
N LEU A 92 12.61 1.99 -8.66
CA LEU A 92 13.64 1.01 -8.99
C LEU A 92 14.77 1.61 -9.82
N ILE A 93 14.51 2.61 -10.66
CA ILE A 93 15.55 3.32 -11.42
C ILE A 93 16.54 3.96 -10.45
N ASP A 94 16.05 4.65 -9.41
CA ASP A 94 16.90 5.25 -8.39
C ASP A 94 17.70 4.17 -7.64
N ARG A 95 17.05 3.07 -7.25
CA ARG A 95 17.72 1.96 -6.56
C ARG A 95 18.82 1.31 -7.39
N LEU A 96 18.57 1.05 -8.68
CA LEU A 96 19.55 0.43 -9.58
C LEU A 96 20.72 1.37 -9.92
N SER A 97 20.48 2.68 -9.99
CA SER A 97 21.53 3.67 -10.24
C SER A 97 22.40 3.98 -9.00
N SER A 98 22.14 3.31 -7.86
CA SER A 98 22.78 3.59 -6.56
C SER A 98 22.59 5.03 -6.06
N LYS A 99 21.68 5.79 -6.69
CA LYS A 99 21.34 7.15 -6.30
C LYS A 99 20.14 7.11 -5.36
N LYS A 100 20.23 7.80 -4.22
CA LYS A 100 19.18 7.75 -3.21
C LYS A 100 18.29 8.98 -3.34
N ALA A 101 17.23 8.86 -4.15
CA ALA A 101 16.11 9.77 -4.05
C ALA A 101 15.52 9.71 -2.63
N VAL A 102 15.13 10.85 -2.07
CA VAL A 102 14.51 10.97 -0.75
C VAL A 102 13.02 10.63 -0.88
N LEU A 103 12.71 9.33 -0.81
CA LEU A 103 11.37 8.81 -1.07
C LEU A 103 10.38 9.06 0.08
N GLU A 104 10.82 9.68 1.17
CA GLU A 104 10.00 10.16 2.27
C GLU A 104 9.08 11.31 1.80
N GLU A 105 9.54 12.12 0.86
CA GLU A 105 8.79 13.25 0.29
C GLU A 105 7.76 12.83 -0.77
N LEU A 106 7.87 11.59 -1.25
CA LEU A 106 6.94 11.00 -2.20
C LEU A 106 5.67 10.52 -1.50
N LYS A 107 4.73 11.45 -1.28
CA LYS A 107 3.44 11.14 -0.63
C LYS A 107 2.39 10.70 -1.68
N PRO A 108 1.69 9.56 -1.51
CA PRO A 108 0.67 9.11 -2.47
C PRO A 108 -0.45 10.14 -2.74
N GLN A 109 -0.79 10.95 -1.74
CA GLN A 109 -1.73 12.08 -1.85
C GLN A 109 -1.33 13.13 -2.91
N HIS A 110 -0.09 13.16 -3.38
CA HIS A 110 0.29 14.00 -4.52
C HIS A 110 -0.26 13.47 -5.84
N LEU A 111 -0.47 12.16 -5.95
CA LEU A 111 -0.84 11.47 -7.20
C LEU A 111 -2.33 11.15 -7.26
N ILE A 112 -2.92 10.83 -6.11
CA ILE A 112 -4.29 10.31 -6.02
C ILE A 112 -5.01 10.86 -4.79
N TYR A 113 -6.33 10.75 -4.79
CA TYR A 113 -7.19 11.01 -3.62
C TYR A 113 -8.38 10.06 -3.63
N PHE A 114 -9.08 9.98 -2.50
CA PHE A 114 -10.27 9.16 -2.35
C PHE A 114 -11.49 10.03 -2.09
N ASP A 115 -12.60 9.68 -2.72
CA ASP A 115 -13.92 10.22 -2.38
C ASP A 115 -14.95 9.09 -2.47
N LYS A 116 -15.82 8.98 -1.46
CA LYS A 116 -16.81 7.88 -1.35
C LYS A 116 -16.19 6.49 -1.63
N MET A 117 -15.04 6.20 -1.01
CA MET A 117 -14.23 4.98 -1.21
C MET A 117 -13.79 4.71 -2.64
N GLN A 118 -13.93 5.66 -3.57
CA GLN A 118 -13.44 5.55 -4.94
C GLN A 118 -12.10 6.29 -5.08
N LEU A 119 -11.15 5.66 -5.77
CA LEU A 119 -9.86 6.26 -6.11
C LEU A 119 -9.98 7.18 -7.32
N PHE A 120 -9.46 8.40 -7.19
CA PHE A 120 -9.34 9.39 -8.25
C PHE A 120 -7.88 9.81 -8.47
N GLU A 121 -7.50 10.02 -9.73
CA GLU A 121 -6.19 10.55 -10.11
C GLU A 121 -6.20 12.09 -10.03
N LYS A 122 -5.20 12.68 -9.38
CA LYS A 122 -5.00 14.12 -9.46
C LYS A 122 -4.50 14.46 -10.86
N LYS A 123 -5.21 15.36 -11.55
CA LYS A 123 -4.73 15.96 -12.79
C LYS A 123 -3.60 16.92 -12.43
N LEU A 124 -2.38 16.58 -12.82
CA LEU A 124 -1.17 17.31 -12.42
C LEU A 124 -0.61 18.18 -13.56
N VAL A 125 -1.35 18.26 -14.68
CA VAL A 125 -1.08 19.18 -15.78
C VAL A 125 -2.19 20.23 -15.81
N SER A 126 -1.83 21.50 -16.04
CA SER A 126 -2.81 22.58 -16.17
C SER A 126 -3.87 22.21 -17.20
N LYS A 127 -5.13 22.61 -16.94
CA LYS A 127 -6.28 22.29 -17.79
C LYS A 127 -5.99 22.57 -19.27
N GLU A 128 -5.38 23.71 -19.56
CA GLU A 128 -5.01 24.14 -20.91
C GLU A 128 -3.97 23.23 -21.58
N ARG A 129 -2.92 22.83 -20.85
CA ARG A 129 -1.87 21.95 -21.39
C ARG A 129 -2.39 20.52 -21.58
N TYR A 130 -3.24 20.05 -20.65
CA TYR A 130 -3.93 18.78 -20.77
C TYR A 130 -4.85 18.77 -22.01
N GLU A 131 -5.69 19.79 -22.17
CA GLU A 131 -6.61 19.90 -23.33
C GLU A 131 -5.85 19.97 -24.66
N ARG A 132 -4.75 20.72 -24.73
CA ARG A 132 -3.91 20.84 -25.92
C ARG A 132 -3.34 19.50 -26.38
N ILE A 133 -2.88 18.68 -25.43
CA ILE A 133 -2.28 17.37 -25.73
C ILE A 133 -3.38 16.32 -25.99
N MET A 134 -4.52 16.39 -25.30
CA MET A 134 -5.66 15.50 -25.58
C MET A 134 -6.23 15.70 -26.98
N ARG A 135 -6.17 16.93 -27.51
CA ARG A 135 -6.49 17.28 -28.90
C ARG A 135 -5.44 16.82 -29.91
N SER A 136 -4.25 16.37 -29.49
CA SER A 136 -3.28 15.77 -30.39
C SER A 136 -3.65 14.31 -30.69
N ASN A 137 -3.44 13.87 -31.93
CA ASN A 137 -3.64 12.47 -32.34
C ASN A 137 -2.48 11.55 -31.94
N ASP A 138 -1.48 12.09 -31.24
CA ASP A 138 -0.27 11.38 -30.83
C ASP A 138 -0.53 10.62 -29.52
N SER A 139 -0.74 9.30 -29.63
CA SER A 139 -0.95 8.40 -28.49
C SER A 139 0.26 8.36 -27.54
N LEU A 140 1.46 8.60 -28.06
CA LEU A 140 2.72 8.65 -27.32
C LEU A 140 2.80 9.92 -26.45
N ARG A 141 2.39 11.08 -26.97
CA ARG A 141 2.31 12.33 -26.18
C ARG A 141 1.32 12.27 -25.02
N LYS A 142 0.24 11.50 -25.16
CA LYS A 142 -0.75 11.31 -24.06
C LYS A 142 -0.17 10.48 -22.91
N LEU A 143 0.70 9.50 -23.21
CA LEU A 143 1.44 8.75 -22.20
C LEU A 143 2.48 9.64 -21.48
N GLN A 144 3.18 10.49 -22.23
CA GLN A 144 4.19 11.41 -21.68
C GLN A 144 3.66 12.35 -20.59
N ILE A 145 2.40 12.81 -20.64
CA ILE A 145 1.81 13.65 -19.57
C ILE A 145 1.89 12.98 -18.19
N ARG A 146 1.54 11.70 -18.13
CA ARG A 146 1.48 10.94 -16.88
C ARG A 146 2.88 10.68 -16.34
N ASP A 147 3.83 10.42 -17.24
CA ASP A 147 5.21 10.15 -16.88
C ASP A 147 5.96 11.42 -16.47
N MET A 148 5.71 12.55 -17.15
CA MET A 148 6.27 13.86 -16.80
C MET A 148 5.88 14.26 -15.38
N THR A 149 4.63 14.03 -15.02
CA THR A 149 4.13 14.38 -13.68
C THR A 149 4.88 13.64 -12.57
N LEU A 150 5.04 12.32 -12.72
CA LEU A 150 5.69 11.53 -11.69
C LEU A 150 7.19 11.82 -11.64
N LYS A 151 7.81 11.92 -12.83
CA LYS A 151 9.20 12.37 -12.98
C LYS A 151 9.42 13.72 -12.30
N ASP A 152 8.54 14.70 -12.53
CA ASP A 152 8.63 16.03 -11.93
C ASP A 152 8.55 15.97 -10.40
N ILE A 153 7.68 15.12 -9.83
CA ILE A 153 7.61 14.92 -8.38
C ILE A 153 8.92 14.31 -7.85
N LEU A 154 9.45 13.29 -8.53
CA LEU A 154 10.68 12.62 -8.12
C LEU A 154 11.89 13.55 -8.20
N VAL A 155 12.04 14.27 -9.30
CA VAL A 155 13.15 15.21 -9.50
C VAL A 155 13.02 16.39 -8.52
N ASN A 156 11.87 17.08 -8.50
CA ASN A 156 11.75 18.33 -7.75
C ASN A 156 11.54 18.14 -6.25
N LYS A 157 10.84 17.06 -5.82
CA LYS A 157 10.57 16.82 -4.39
C LYS A 157 11.50 15.80 -3.76
N CYS A 158 11.93 14.79 -4.52
CA CYS A 158 12.73 13.69 -3.99
C CYS A 158 14.22 13.82 -4.34
N GLY A 159 14.61 14.84 -5.11
CA GLY A 159 16.00 15.05 -5.53
C GLY A 159 16.52 13.98 -6.47
N ALA A 160 15.64 13.31 -7.21
CA ALA A 160 16.05 12.27 -8.15
C ALA A 160 16.78 12.86 -9.36
N VAL A 161 17.71 12.09 -9.94
CA VAL A 161 18.51 12.57 -11.07
C VAL A 161 17.73 12.42 -12.36
N GLU A 162 17.39 13.57 -12.96
CA GLU A 162 16.52 13.64 -14.14
C GLU A 162 16.93 12.71 -15.29
N ASN A 163 18.24 12.62 -15.56
CA ASN A 163 18.78 11.88 -16.70
C ASN A 163 18.63 10.35 -16.57
N GLU A 164 18.31 9.84 -15.38
CA GLU A 164 18.10 8.40 -15.17
C GLU A 164 16.74 7.92 -15.70
N TYR A 165 15.78 8.83 -15.88
CA TYR A 165 14.41 8.51 -16.27
C TYR A 165 14.18 8.52 -17.79
N HIS A 166 15.09 7.93 -18.55
CA HIS A 166 14.91 7.74 -19.98
C HIS A 166 14.18 6.42 -20.29
N PHE A 167 13.62 6.32 -21.50
CA PHE A 167 12.72 5.24 -21.90
C PHE A 167 13.28 3.82 -21.64
N GLU A 168 14.57 3.59 -21.90
CA GLU A 168 15.21 2.30 -21.70
C GLU A 168 15.14 1.81 -20.24
N ASN A 169 15.57 2.63 -19.28
CA ASN A 169 15.47 2.35 -17.84
C ASN A 169 14.03 2.13 -17.36
N ILE A 170 13.08 2.92 -17.88
CA ILE A 170 11.65 2.76 -17.57
C ILE A 170 11.15 1.40 -18.07
N MET A 171 11.51 1.02 -19.30
CA MET A 171 11.11 -0.26 -19.86
C MET A 171 11.77 -1.44 -19.14
N HIS A 172 13.06 -1.32 -18.79
CA HIS A 172 13.78 -2.33 -18.02
C HIS A 172 13.14 -2.57 -16.64
N THR A 173 12.95 -1.52 -15.84
CA THR A 173 12.33 -1.64 -14.50
C THR A 173 10.88 -2.10 -14.55
N ARG A 174 10.14 -1.71 -15.60
CA ARG A 174 8.81 -2.25 -15.88
C ARG A 174 8.86 -3.77 -16.11
N GLN A 175 9.80 -4.26 -16.91
CA GLN A 175 9.95 -5.70 -17.17
C GLN A 175 10.30 -6.50 -15.91
N LEU A 176 11.03 -5.93 -14.96
CA LEU A 176 11.32 -6.57 -13.67
C LEU A 176 10.05 -6.77 -12.82
N ILE A 177 9.15 -5.78 -12.82
CA ILE A 177 7.94 -5.80 -11.97
C ILE A 177 6.75 -6.51 -12.61
N MET A 178 6.61 -6.46 -13.94
CA MET A 178 5.45 -7.00 -14.66
C MET A 178 5.13 -8.48 -14.33
N PRO A 179 6.12 -9.40 -14.25
CA PRO A 179 5.87 -10.81 -13.92
C PRO A 179 5.39 -11.05 -12.48
N ILE A 180 5.58 -10.07 -11.58
CA ILE A 180 5.23 -10.22 -10.17
C ILE A 180 3.71 -10.11 -10.00
N SER A 181 3.07 -11.25 -9.77
CA SER A 181 1.62 -11.37 -9.55
C SER A 181 1.21 -10.87 -8.17
N ASN A 182 1.97 -11.22 -7.13
CA ASN A 182 1.71 -10.78 -5.77
C ASN A 182 2.21 -9.34 -5.55
N HIS A 183 1.27 -8.40 -5.47
CA HIS A 183 1.58 -6.99 -5.30
C HIS A 183 2.28 -6.64 -3.98
N LYS A 184 2.07 -7.43 -2.92
CA LYS A 184 2.71 -7.19 -1.61
C LYS A 184 4.25 -7.33 -1.66
N LEU A 185 4.80 -7.92 -2.72
CA LEU A 185 6.25 -8.05 -2.92
C LEU A 185 6.91 -6.75 -3.42
N PHE A 186 6.15 -5.83 -4.03
CA PHE A 186 6.71 -4.58 -4.56
C PHE A 186 6.01 -3.33 -4.02
N LEU A 187 4.88 -3.49 -3.33
CA LEU A 187 4.11 -2.40 -2.76
C LEU A 187 4.72 -1.97 -1.42
N ARG A 188 5.20 -0.72 -1.32
CA ARG A 188 5.71 -0.20 -0.05
C ARG A 188 4.64 -0.25 1.04
N GLY A 189 4.93 -0.87 2.19
CA GLY A 189 3.94 -1.03 3.26
C GLY A 189 3.38 0.28 3.79
N LYS A 190 4.21 1.33 3.91
CA LYS A 190 3.73 2.68 4.28
C LYS A 190 2.63 3.21 3.34
N TYR A 191 2.68 2.88 2.05
CA TYR A 191 1.65 3.30 1.10
C TYR A 191 0.41 2.41 1.18
N ASP A 192 0.60 1.12 1.42
CA ASP A 192 -0.47 0.17 1.68
C ASP A 192 -1.30 0.61 2.90
N LEU A 193 -0.63 0.93 4.02
CA LEU A 193 -1.28 1.40 5.24
C LEU A 193 -1.96 2.75 5.03
N TRP A 194 -1.30 3.66 4.30
CA TRP A 194 -1.89 4.93 3.92
C TRP A 194 -3.19 4.74 3.12
N PHE A 195 -3.24 3.79 2.19
CA PHE A 195 -4.46 3.47 1.43
C PHE A 195 -5.60 3.06 2.35
N LEU A 196 -5.33 2.15 3.29
CA LEU A 196 -6.34 1.68 4.25
C LEU A 196 -6.91 2.86 5.04
N LEU A 197 -6.04 3.71 5.59
CA LEU A 197 -6.46 4.89 6.36
C LEU A 197 -7.27 5.89 5.53
N GLU A 198 -6.85 6.19 4.30
CA GLU A 198 -7.58 7.11 3.44
C GLU A 198 -8.94 6.55 3.01
N ILE A 199 -9.04 5.25 2.73
CA ILE A 199 -10.32 4.62 2.45
C ILE A 199 -11.26 4.73 3.66
N LEU A 200 -10.77 4.42 4.86
CA LEU A 200 -11.56 4.46 6.11
C LEU A 200 -12.10 5.86 6.42
N LYS A 201 -11.37 6.92 6.07
CA LYS A 201 -11.84 8.31 6.19
C LYS A 201 -13.06 8.60 5.30
N THR A 202 -13.25 7.85 4.22
CA THR A 202 -14.34 8.08 3.27
C THR A 202 -15.56 7.18 3.48
N VAL A 203 -15.48 6.19 4.37
CA VAL A 203 -16.56 5.19 4.57
C VAL A 203 -17.88 5.85 4.97
N ASP A 204 -17.88 6.83 5.89
CA ASP A 204 -19.14 7.50 6.32
C ASP A 204 -19.85 8.16 5.14
N LYS A 205 -19.10 8.87 4.29
CA LYS A 205 -19.62 9.51 3.08
C LYS A 205 -20.16 8.48 2.09
N THR A 206 -19.53 7.31 2.02
CA THR A 206 -20.00 6.19 1.18
C THR A 206 -21.31 5.62 1.73
N ILE A 207 -21.39 5.37 3.03
CA ILE A 207 -22.60 4.87 3.69
C ILE A 207 -23.75 5.84 3.45
N GLU A 208 -23.54 7.13 3.73
CA GLU A 208 -24.54 8.17 3.48
C GLU A 208 -25.00 8.17 2.02
N ASN A 209 -24.06 8.11 1.07
CA ASN A 209 -24.38 8.05 -0.34
C ASN A 209 -25.22 6.82 -0.69
N ILE A 210 -24.88 5.64 -0.16
CA ILE A 210 -25.64 4.40 -0.41
C ILE A 210 -27.08 4.54 0.08
N PHE A 211 -27.28 5.03 1.32
CA PHE A 211 -28.62 5.26 1.87
C PHE A 211 -29.45 6.21 0.99
N ILE A 212 -28.83 7.28 0.50
CA ILE A 212 -29.49 8.24 -0.39
C ILE A 212 -29.83 7.59 -1.75
N THR A 213 -28.87 6.94 -2.39
CA THR A 213 -29.06 6.40 -3.75
C THR A 213 -30.01 5.22 -3.81
N GLU A 214 -30.09 4.44 -2.74
CA GLU A 214 -30.93 3.25 -2.65
C GLU A 214 -32.26 3.52 -1.93
N SER A 215 -32.52 4.78 -1.55
CA SER A 215 -33.73 5.18 -0.81
C SER A 215 -33.96 4.35 0.46
N ILE A 216 -32.90 4.00 1.18
CA ILE A 216 -33.00 3.24 2.43
C ILE A 216 -33.57 4.17 3.49
N GLU A 217 -34.81 3.89 3.93
CA GLU A 217 -35.44 4.65 5.01
C GLU A 217 -34.64 4.51 6.30
N ARG A 218 -34.40 5.65 6.95
CA ARG A 218 -33.76 5.70 8.26
C ARG A 218 -34.84 5.47 9.32
N SER A 219 -34.82 4.30 9.95
CA SER A 219 -35.73 3.97 11.05
C SER A 219 -34.95 3.59 12.32
N PRO A 220 -35.61 3.55 13.49
CA PRO A 220 -34.99 3.01 14.71
C PRO A 220 -34.51 1.56 14.56
N GLU A 221 -35.17 0.77 13.71
CA GLU A 221 -34.81 -0.61 13.39
C GLU A 221 -33.64 -0.71 12.39
N ASN A 222 -33.39 0.34 11.61
CA ASN A 222 -32.28 0.44 10.66
C ASN A 222 -31.54 1.79 10.77
N PRO A 223 -30.87 2.05 11.91
CA PRO A 223 -30.18 3.30 12.12
C PRO A 223 -28.94 3.38 11.23
N MET A 224 -28.68 4.54 10.63
CA MET A 224 -27.46 4.77 9.87
C MET A 224 -26.22 4.49 10.76
N PRO A 225 -25.28 3.62 10.33
CA PRO A 225 -24.09 3.33 11.11
C PRO A 225 -23.30 4.60 11.45
N ARG A 226 -22.84 4.72 12.70
CA ARG A 226 -22.02 5.83 13.18
C ARG A 226 -20.71 5.32 13.76
N LYS A 227 -19.61 6.03 13.51
CA LYS A 227 -18.30 5.74 14.11
C LYS A 227 -18.32 5.94 15.63
N LYS A 228 -17.64 5.04 16.34
CA LYS A 228 -17.34 5.12 17.78
C LYS A 228 -16.18 6.08 18.05
N PHE A 229 -15.18 6.11 17.16
CA PHE A 229 -13.98 6.93 17.28
C PHE A 229 -13.26 7.07 15.93
N ASP A 230 -12.35 8.04 15.83
CA ASP A 230 -11.57 8.28 14.62
C ASP A 230 -10.35 7.37 14.50
N ILE A 231 -10.11 6.90 13.27
CA ILE A 231 -8.96 6.06 12.93
C ILE A 231 -7.83 6.97 12.47
N THR A 232 -6.67 6.82 13.10
CA THR A 232 -5.47 7.62 12.81
C THR A 232 -4.28 6.70 12.61
N THR A 233 -3.18 7.26 12.09
CA THR A 233 -1.90 6.55 12.04
C THR A 233 -1.38 6.14 13.41
N LEU A 234 -1.78 6.85 14.47
CA LEU A 234 -1.31 6.61 15.84
C LEU A 234 -2.00 5.43 16.49
N ASN A 235 -3.28 5.20 16.21
CA ASN A 235 -4.06 4.16 16.88
C ASN A 235 -4.31 2.92 16.02
N ILE A 236 -4.11 2.97 14.69
CA ILE A 236 -4.46 1.85 13.81
C ILE A 236 -3.78 0.55 14.23
N PHE A 237 -2.51 0.59 14.62
CA PHE A 237 -1.77 -0.59 15.05
C PHE A 237 -2.33 -1.20 16.34
N ASP A 238 -2.70 -0.39 17.33
CA ASP A 238 -3.32 -0.89 18.57
C ASP A 238 -4.66 -1.57 18.28
N LEU A 239 -5.38 -1.03 17.29
CA LEU A 239 -6.70 -1.51 16.89
C LEU A 239 -6.63 -2.81 16.09
N VAL A 240 -5.62 -2.97 15.23
CA VAL A 240 -5.52 -4.15 14.34
C VAL A 240 -4.58 -5.23 14.85
N SER A 241 -3.56 -4.90 15.65
CA SER A 241 -2.44 -5.81 16.02
C SER A 241 -2.88 -7.16 16.57
N SER A 242 -3.82 -7.17 17.51
CA SER A 242 -4.33 -8.40 18.14
C SER A 242 -5.22 -9.26 17.23
N LYS A 243 -5.49 -8.80 16.01
CA LYS A 243 -6.49 -9.36 15.09
C LYS A 243 -5.92 -9.80 13.76
N ILE A 244 -4.66 -9.47 13.45
CA ILE A 244 -4.00 -9.97 12.25
C ILE A 244 -3.62 -11.43 12.49
N THR A 245 -3.92 -12.28 11.53
CA THR A 245 -3.40 -13.65 11.54
C THR A 245 -1.87 -13.60 11.55
N GLN A 246 -1.25 -14.20 12.57
CA GLN A 246 0.20 -14.25 12.66
C GLN A 246 0.78 -14.87 11.38
N PRO A 247 1.71 -14.20 10.69
CA PRO A 247 2.33 -14.76 9.50
C PRO A 247 3.03 -16.08 9.80
N THR A 248 2.75 -17.12 8.99
CA THR A 248 3.27 -18.48 9.23
C THR A 248 4.80 -18.54 9.18
N ASP A 249 5.42 -17.77 8.30
CA ASP A 249 6.88 -17.59 8.21
C ASP A 249 7.46 -17.00 9.50
N LEU A 250 6.82 -15.98 10.06
CA LEU A 250 7.21 -15.38 11.33
C LEU A 250 7.05 -16.38 12.48
N LEU A 251 5.90 -17.06 12.55
CA LEU A 251 5.65 -18.08 13.57
C LEU A 251 6.71 -19.19 13.52
N ASN A 252 7.03 -19.68 12.32
CA ASN A 252 8.05 -20.70 12.12
C ASN A 252 9.44 -20.22 12.57
N PHE A 253 9.82 -18.98 12.22
CA PHE A 253 11.09 -18.38 12.64
C PHE A 253 11.20 -18.28 14.17
N LEU A 254 10.14 -17.80 14.83
CA LEU A 254 10.08 -17.68 16.29
C LEU A 254 10.12 -19.04 16.97
N THR A 255 9.35 -20.01 16.48
CA THR A 255 9.27 -21.37 17.04
C THR A 255 10.59 -22.11 16.91
N THR A 256 11.28 -21.96 15.77
CA THR A 256 12.59 -22.56 15.51
C THR A 256 13.62 -22.03 16.49
N ASN A 257 13.69 -20.70 16.68
CA ASN A 257 14.64 -20.09 17.60
C ASN A 257 14.31 -20.39 19.08
N TYR A 258 13.02 -20.40 19.44
CA TYR A 258 12.58 -20.78 20.78
C TYR A 258 12.96 -22.23 21.12
N THR A 259 12.72 -23.16 20.20
CA THR A 259 13.11 -24.57 20.39
C THR A 259 14.62 -24.72 20.50
N ALA A 260 15.40 -24.00 19.68
CA ALA A 260 16.86 -24.03 19.72
C ALA A 260 17.45 -23.51 21.05
N LEU A 261 16.80 -22.53 21.69
CA LEU A 261 17.17 -22.07 23.02
C LEU A 261 16.94 -23.13 24.10
N ASN A 262 15.82 -23.84 24.04
CA ASN A 262 15.41 -24.78 25.08
C ASN A 262 16.03 -26.18 24.94
N ALA A 263 16.47 -26.58 23.75
CA ALA A 263 17.11 -27.88 23.54
C ALA A 263 18.50 -28.02 24.18
N ASN A 264 19.09 -26.92 24.66
CA ASN A 264 20.43 -26.87 25.25
C ASN A 264 20.44 -26.52 26.75
N ASN A 265 19.25 -26.43 27.37
CA ASN A 265 19.08 -26.28 28.82
C ASN A 265 18.71 -27.64 29.43
#